data_AF-A0A5C6CY28-F1
#
_entry.id   AF-A0A5C6CY28-F1
#
_cell.length_a   1.000
_cell.length_b   1.000
_cell.length_c   1.000
_cell.angle_alpha   90.00
_cell.angle_beta   90.00
_cell.angle_gamma   90.00
#
_symmetry.space_group_name_H-M   'P 1'
#
loop_
_entity.id
_entity.type
_entity.pdbx_description
1 polymer ?
#
loop_
_entity_poly.entity_id
_entity_poly.type
_entity_poly.pdbx_seq_one_letter_code
_entity_poly.pdbx_strand_id
1 'polypeptide(L)'
;MYSKMCVLVMAMCCCLTSVMAHGPQIQTTNDSGKIVTREIVDASDYDTVLTNPKQVYVMPLAKVASVWRAQPDSAFIGWPGFAYGFGYDATTNPEPFPVGSKFVLGFIDGLKSWNGSAFADAGASEAEAYRGTSVAPSALARTSDSGPFASLEFPGGAGISYASEGSEVHNTVNYRMLGDGNSDTSFLPDGIYLLSMQLSSSDQSIAASDPFYFMLTKNGASDLEEAIAWLPIDSSLVQVIVPEPSMLSISVVGLLSLIVLGDLSRSSRRQMP
;
A
#
# COMPACT_ATOMS: atom_id res chain seq x y z
N MET A 1 15.06 -30.19 -54.44
CA MET A 1 13.81 -29.94 -53.66
C MET A 1 14.23 -29.66 -52.24
N TYR A 2 14.42 -28.38 -51.88
CA TYR A 2 15.01 -28.00 -50.59
C TYR A 2 13.98 -27.40 -49.64
N SER A 3 13.95 -28.06 -48.48
CA SER A 3 13.45 -27.65 -47.17
C SER A 3 13.76 -26.21 -46.81
N LYS A 4 12.75 -25.49 -46.26
CA LYS A 4 12.91 -24.47 -45.21
C LYS A 4 11.66 -24.43 -44.33
N MET A 5 11.60 -25.30 -43.32
CA MET A 5 10.71 -25.13 -42.16
C MET A 5 11.41 -24.19 -41.18
N CYS A 6 10.95 -22.94 -41.09
CA CYS A 6 11.31 -22.04 -40.00
C CYS A 6 10.51 -22.44 -38.75
N VAL A 7 11.15 -23.16 -37.83
CA VAL A 7 10.63 -23.41 -36.49
C VAL A 7 10.86 -22.15 -35.67
N LEU A 8 9.78 -21.43 -35.36
CA LEU A 8 9.80 -20.31 -34.43
C LEU A 8 9.83 -20.89 -33.01
N VAL A 9 11.00 -20.86 -32.38
CA VAL A 9 11.19 -21.23 -30.98
C VAL A 9 10.55 -20.14 -30.13
N MET A 10 9.35 -20.42 -29.61
CA MET A 10 8.72 -19.57 -28.61
C MET A 10 9.44 -19.82 -27.29
N ALA A 11 10.48 -19.04 -27.01
CA ALA A 11 11.15 -19.02 -25.72
C ALA A 11 10.17 -18.42 -24.71
N MET A 12 9.41 -19.29 -24.05
CA MET A 12 8.57 -18.95 -22.92
C MET A 12 9.52 -18.55 -21.78
N CYS A 13 9.76 -17.24 -21.68
CA CYS A 13 10.50 -16.65 -20.58
C CYS A 13 9.62 -16.84 -19.34
N CYS A 14 9.80 -17.96 -18.64
CA CYS A 14 9.37 -18.11 -17.26
C CYS A 14 10.19 -17.10 -16.45
N CYS A 15 9.76 -15.84 -16.45
CA CYS A 15 10.16 -14.89 -15.43
C CYS A 15 9.67 -15.50 -14.12
N LEU A 16 10.62 -16.04 -13.35
CA LEU A 16 10.41 -16.39 -11.96
C LEU A 16 9.98 -15.09 -11.30
N THR A 17 8.67 -14.89 -11.11
CA THR A 17 8.18 -13.85 -10.22
C THR A 17 8.71 -14.22 -8.85
N SER A 18 9.66 -13.44 -8.34
CA SER A 18 10.02 -13.47 -6.93
C SER A 18 8.69 -13.38 -6.16
N VAL A 19 8.32 -14.48 -5.53
CA VAL A 19 7.17 -14.51 -4.61
C VAL A 19 7.61 -13.66 -3.43
N MET A 20 7.41 -12.35 -3.53
CA MET A 20 7.67 -11.50 -2.37
C MET A 20 6.63 -11.88 -1.34
N ALA A 21 7.08 -12.35 -0.18
CA ALA A 21 6.17 -12.77 0.87
C ALA A 21 5.47 -11.58 1.54
N HIS A 22 5.92 -10.35 1.25
CA HIS A 22 5.56 -9.12 1.96
C HIS A 22 5.18 -8.04 0.94
N GLY A 23 4.08 -7.32 1.21
CA GLY A 23 3.67 -6.17 0.40
C GLY A 23 4.52 -4.93 0.70
N PRO A 24 4.36 -3.84 -0.05
CA PRO A 24 5.17 -2.63 0.11
C PRO A 24 5.01 -2.03 1.51
N GLN A 25 5.95 -1.20 1.97
CA GLN A 25 5.97 -0.67 3.35
C GLN A 25 6.26 0.83 3.34
N ILE A 26 5.66 1.56 4.27
CA ILE A 26 6.06 2.94 4.57
C ILE A 26 7.39 2.89 5.30
N GLN A 27 8.44 3.48 4.73
CA GLN A 27 9.69 3.65 5.44
C GLN A 27 9.51 4.68 6.58
N THR A 28 9.94 4.32 7.79
CA THR A 28 9.91 5.21 8.96
C THR A 28 11.29 5.41 9.54
N THR A 29 11.67 6.65 9.84
CA THR A 29 13.00 6.97 10.40
C THR A 29 12.89 7.82 11.66
N ASN A 30 14.00 7.93 12.39
CA ASN A 30 14.15 8.83 13.51
C ASN A 30 15.07 9.99 13.11
N ASP A 31 14.47 11.06 12.61
CA ASP A 31 15.21 12.25 12.17
C ASP A 31 15.34 13.20 13.34
N SER A 32 16.52 13.24 13.96
CA SER A 32 16.83 14.16 15.07
C SER A 32 15.87 14.04 16.26
N GLY A 33 15.49 12.82 16.64
CA GLY A 33 14.60 12.57 17.77
C GLY A 33 13.12 12.68 17.44
N LYS A 34 12.73 12.59 16.16
CA LYS A 34 11.32 12.63 15.71
C LYS A 34 11.05 11.53 14.68
N ILE A 35 9.90 10.87 14.79
CA ILE A 35 9.46 9.92 13.77
C ILE A 35 9.15 10.68 12.46
N VAL A 36 9.74 10.24 11.35
CA VAL A 36 9.43 10.73 10.01
C VAL A 36 8.93 9.58 9.16
N THR A 37 7.75 9.74 8.56
CA THR A 37 7.23 8.83 7.54
C THR A 37 7.75 9.23 6.16
N ARG A 38 8.08 8.25 5.33
CA ARG A 38 8.73 8.44 4.02
C ARG A 38 8.03 7.62 2.95
N GLU A 39 8.58 7.60 1.74
CA GLU A 39 7.99 6.88 0.62
C GLU A 39 7.69 5.43 0.97
N ILE A 40 6.58 4.95 0.42
CA ILE A 40 6.28 3.54 0.32
C ILE A 40 7.29 2.92 -0.65
N VAL A 41 7.98 1.91 -0.15
CA VAL A 41 9.04 1.15 -0.84
C VAL A 41 8.62 -0.30 -1.00
N ASP A 42 9.09 -0.93 -2.06
CA ASP A 42 8.89 -2.36 -2.30
C ASP A 42 9.81 -3.22 -1.42
N ALA A 43 9.46 -4.50 -1.27
CA ALA A 43 10.14 -5.38 -0.33
C ALA A 43 11.61 -5.64 -0.60
N SER A 44 12.06 -5.48 -1.84
CA SER A 44 13.48 -5.55 -2.18
C SER A 44 14.28 -4.34 -1.74
N ASP A 45 13.62 -3.24 -1.38
CA ASP A 45 14.24 -1.91 -1.31
C ASP A 45 14.19 -1.29 0.10
N TYR A 46 13.67 -2.00 1.10
CA TYR A 46 13.54 -1.50 2.48
C TYR A 46 14.87 -0.99 3.06
N ASP A 47 15.97 -1.62 2.65
CA ASP A 47 17.28 -1.49 3.27
C ASP A 47 18.37 -0.91 2.34
N THR A 48 18.03 -0.29 1.22
CA THR A 48 19.07 0.18 0.29
C THR A 48 19.12 1.69 0.10
N VAL A 49 17.99 2.39 0.26
CA VAL A 49 17.90 3.82 0.00
C VAL A 49 17.04 4.53 1.05
N LEU A 50 17.56 5.64 1.57
CA LEU A 50 16.76 6.58 2.34
C LEU A 50 15.86 7.37 1.38
N THR A 51 14.55 7.18 1.50
CA THR A 51 13.58 7.84 0.61
C THR A 51 13.16 9.21 1.12
N ASN A 52 12.45 9.98 0.29
CA ASN A 52 12.01 11.31 0.70
C ASN A 52 10.89 11.23 1.75
N PRO A 53 10.79 12.21 2.67
CA PRO A 53 9.64 12.33 3.56
C PRO A 53 8.32 12.42 2.78
N LYS A 54 7.29 11.75 3.29
CA LYS A 54 5.92 11.78 2.75
C LYS A 54 4.91 11.89 3.89
N GLN A 55 3.84 12.62 3.63
CA GLN A 55 2.72 12.79 4.57
C GLN A 55 1.39 12.30 4.00
N VAL A 56 1.24 12.21 2.68
CA VAL A 56 -0.01 11.75 2.05
C VAL A 56 0.29 10.57 1.15
N TYR A 57 -0.39 9.46 1.39
CA TYR A 57 -0.31 8.25 0.57
C TYR A 57 -1.66 8.03 -0.09
N VAL A 58 -1.71 8.23 -1.41
CA VAL A 58 -2.91 7.97 -2.19
C VAL A 58 -2.91 6.51 -2.61
N MET A 59 -3.93 5.78 -2.16
CA MET A 59 -4.05 4.34 -2.38
C MET A 59 -5.45 3.98 -2.87
N PRO A 60 -5.59 3.05 -3.83
CA PRO A 60 -6.88 2.50 -4.15
C PRO A 60 -7.39 1.58 -3.04
N LEU A 61 -8.71 1.53 -2.91
CA LEU A 61 -9.44 0.50 -2.18
C LEU A 61 -9.78 -0.62 -3.14
N ALA A 62 -9.49 -1.84 -2.72
CA ALA A 62 -9.85 -3.05 -3.45
C ALA A 62 -10.70 -3.99 -2.61
N LYS A 63 -11.57 -4.73 -3.29
CA LYS A 63 -12.48 -5.66 -2.64
C LYS A 63 -11.85 -7.05 -2.60
N VAL A 64 -11.66 -7.55 -1.38
CA VAL A 64 -10.97 -8.82 -1.09
C VAL A 64 -11.81 -9.62 -0.13
N ALA A 65 -12.27 -10.80 -0.55
CA ALA A 65 -13.18 -11.62 0.24
C ALA A 65 -14.36 -10.80 0.82
N SER A 66 -14.96 -9.97 -0.03
CA SER A 66 -16.05 -9.03 0.29
C SER A 66 -15.71 -7.82 1.17
N VAL A 67 -14.46 -7.67 1.60
CA VAL A 67 -13.99 -6.55 2.44
C VAL A 67 -13.24 -5.52 1.60
N TRP A 68 -13.52 -4.23 1.80
CA TRP A 68 -12.77 -3.14 1.18
C TRP A 68 -11.49 -2.85 1.96
N ARG A 69 -10.35 -2.86 1.25
CA ARG A 69 -9.01 -2.80 1.83
C ARG A 69 -8.16 -1.80 1.05
N ALA A 70 -7.37 -0.99 1.74
CA ALA A 70 -6.26 -0.26 1.13
C ALA A 70 -5.29 -1.22 0.43
N GLN A 71 -5.07 -0.99 -0.86
CA GLN A 71 -4.23 -1.81 -1.72
C GLN A 71 -3.14 -0.95 -2.37
N PRO A 72 -1.94 -0.85 -1.77
CA PRO A 72 -0.83 -0.13 -2.38
C PRO A 72 -0.31 -0.84 -3.63
N ASP A 73 -0.41 -2.17 -3.73
CA ASP A 73 0.02 -2.91 -4.92
C ASP A 73 -1.05 -3.92 -5.35
N SER A 74 -1.31 -3.98 -6.66
CA SER A 74 -2.19 -4.96 -7.30
C SER A 74 -1.79 -6.43 -7.01
N ALA A 75 -0.49 -6.71 -6.89
CA ALA A 75 0.06 -8.03 -6.57
C ALA A 75 -0.06 -8.35 -5.06
N PHE A 76 -0.08 -7.32 -4.22
CA PHE A 76 -0.20 -7.46 -2.76
C PHE A 76 -1.54 -6.98 -2.27
N ILE A 77 -2.42 -7.96 -2.13
CA ILE A 77 -3.65 -7.81 -1.37
C ILE A 77 -3.28 -7.78 0.12
N GLY A 78 -2.83 -6.61 0.56
CA GLY A 78 -2.51 -6.40 1.96
C GLY A 78 -1.41 -5.37 2.20
N TRP A 79 -1.82 -4.10 2.18
CA TRP A 79 -1.42 -3.06 3.14
C TRP A 79 0.02 -2.54 3.10
N PRO A 80 0.24 -1.21 3.21
CA PRO A 80 1.55 -0.77 3.62
C PRO A 80 1.71 -1.08 5.12
N GLY A 81 2.64 -1.97 5.45
CA GLY A 81 3.15 -1.99 6.81
C GLY A 81 4.17 -0.87 7.01
N PHE A 82 4.96 -0.96 8.07
CA PHE A 82 6.00 0.01 8.40
C PHE A 82 7.35 -0.69 8.42
N ALA A 83 8.27 -0.23 7.58
CA ALA A 83 9.67 -0.64 7.59
C ALA A 83 10.49 0.35 8.43
N TYR A 84 11.28 -0.16 9.37
CA TYR A 84 11.98 0.68 10.34
C TYR A 84 13.40 0.99 9.87
N GLY A 85 13.61 2.24 9.46
CA GLY A 85 14.89 2.75 9.01
C GLY A 85 15.14 2.59 7.52
N PHE A 86 16.38 2.86 7.15
CA PHE A 86 16.94 2.54 5.86
C PHE A 86 18.24 1.79 6.11
N GLY A 87 18.55 0.86 5.22
CA GLY A 87 19.79 0.09 5.20
C GLY A 87 20.34 -0.32 6.52
N TYR A 88 19.53 -1.02 7.33
CA TYR A 88 20.06 -1.65 8.52
C TYR A 88 21.20 -2.58 8.11
N ASP A 89 22.39 -2.09 8.42
CA ASP A 89 23.59 -2.84 8.57
C ASP A 89 24.16 -2.28 9.86
N ALA A 90 24.20 -3.14 10.88
CA ALA A 90 24.69 -2.82 12.22
C ALA A 90 26.09 -2.16 12.21
N THR A 91 26.82 -2.23 11.09
CA THR A 91 28.13 -1.62 10.91
C THR A 91 28.12 -0.24 10.24
N THR A 92 27.14 0.11 9.40
CA THR A 92 27.16 1.34 8.58
C THR A 92 26.00 2.30 8.84
N ASN A 93 24.82 1.82 9.25
CA ASN A 93 23.69 2.66 9.60
C ASN A 93 23.16 2.26 10.99
N PRO A 94 23.28 3.13 12.00
CA PRO A 94 22.82 2.81 13.35
C PRO A 94 21.30 2.61 13.37
N GLU A 95 20.85 1.79 14.33
CA GLU A 95 19.43 1.52 14.57
C GLU A 95 18.66 2.84 14.73
N PRO A 96 17.64 3.11 13.89
CA PRO A 96 16.89 4.37 13.95
C PRO A 96 16.10 4.49 15.26
N PHE A 97 15.63 3.37 15.81
CA PHE A 97 14.83 3.31 17.02
C PHE A 97 15.48 2.38 18.04
N PRO A 98 15.54 2.73 19.34
CA PRO A 98 16.11 1.86 20.37
C PRO A 98 15.39 0.51 20.48
N VAL A 99 16.16 -0.56 20.69
CA VAL A 99 15.61 -1.91 20.98
C VAL A 99 14.59 -1.85 22.12
N GLY A 100 13.48 -2.58 21.94
CA GLY A 100 12.36 -2.59 22.89
C GLY A 100 11.37 -1.44 22.72
N SER A 101 11.67 -0.46 21.86
CA SER A 101 10.69 0.56 21.48
C SER A 101 9.48 -0.07 20.79
N LYS A 102 8.33 0.56 20.98
CA LYS A 102 7.08 0.24 20.30
C LYS A 102 6.52 1.49 19.66
N PHE A 103 5.95 1.35 18.48
CA PHE A 103 5.13 2.36 17.85
C PHE A 103 3.68 2.27 18.32
N VAL A 104 3.03 3.41 18.36
CA VAL A 104 1.58 3.54 18.52
C VAL A 104 1.05 4.32 17.33
N LEU A 105 0.27 3.65 16.47
CA LEU A 105 -0.51 4.28 15.42
C LEU A 105 -1.80 4.80 16.03
N GLY A 106 -1.91 6.11 16.19
CA GLY A 106 -3.14 6.76 16.64
C GLY A 106 -3.91 7.33 15.46
N PHE A 107 -5.23 7.12 15.45
CA PHE A 107 -6.11 7.98 14.68
C PHE A 107 -6.20 9.34 15.37
N ILE A 108 -6.19 10.42 14.59
CA ILE A 108 -6.24 11.79 15.13
C ILE A 108 -7.52 12.54 14.72
N ASP A 109 -8.38 11.89 13.93
CA ASP A 109 -9.72 12.33 13.53
C ASP A 109 -10.58 11.08 13.19
N GLY A 110 -11.89 11.28 13.05
CA GLY A 110 -12.79 10.30 12.44
C GLY A 110 -12.53 10.15 10.93
N LEU A 111 -13.08 9.10 10.31
CA LEU A 111 -12.96 8.92 8.87
C LEU A 111 -13.67 10.06 8.13
N LYS A 112 -13.02 10.67 7.14
CA LYS A 112 -13.65 11.68 6.29
C LYS A 112 -13.91 11.17 4.89
N SER A 113 -14.92 11.72 4.23
CA SER A 113 -15.24 11.51 2.82
C SER A 113 -15.19 12.83 2.04
N TRP A 114 -14.66 12.79 0.83
CA TRP A 114 -14.67 13.94 -0.08
C TRP A 114 -16.07 14.15 -0.66
N ASN A 115 -16.61 15.35 -0.49
CA ASN A 115 -17.96 15.69 -0.98
C ASN A 115 -17.96 16.56 -2.26
N GLY A 116 -16.80 16.71 -2.91
CA GLY A 116 -16.60 17.60 -4.07
C GLY A 116 -16.06 18.99 -3.73
N SER A 117 -15.92 19.34 -2.45
CA SER A 117 -15.38 20.65 -2.04
C SER A 117 -14.54 20.63 -0.77
N ALA A 118 -14.79 19.68 0.13
CA ALA A 118 -14.03 19.48 1.36
C ALA A 118 -14.13 18.03 1.81
N PHE A 119 -13.20 17.64 2.69
CA PHE A 119 -13.36 16.43 3.48
C PHE A 119 -14.36 16.70 4.61
N ALA A 120 -15.50 16.01 4.54
CA ALA A 120 -16.55 16.03 5.54
C ALA A 120 -16.61 14.68 6.26
N ASP A 121 -17.36 14.62 7.36
CA ASP A 121 -17.65 13.39 8.07
C ASP A 121 -18.11 12.25 7.12
N ALA A 122 -17.58 11.04 7.29
CA ALA A 122 -17.96 9.89 6.44
C ALA A 122 -19.31 9.25 6.84
N GLY A 123 -20.04 9.86 7.78
CA GLY A 123 -21.29 9.32 8.30
C GLY A 123 -21.03 8.04 9.09
N ALA A 124 -21.83 7.01 8.85
CA ALA A 124 -21.66 5.74 9.56
C ALA A 124 -20.39 4.97 9.17
N SER A 125 -19.70 5.34 8.08
CA SER A 125 -18.53 4.61 7.62
C SER A 125 -17.31 4.89 8.50
N GLU A 126 -16.60 3.83 8.88
CA GLU A 126 -15.36 3.90 9.67
C GLU A 126 -14.23 3.13 8.97
N ALA A 127 -13.00 3.34 9.42
CA ALA A 127 -11.84 2.56 9.05
C ALA A 127 -11.24 1.86 10.28
N GLU A 128 -10.62 0.71 10.06
CA GLU A 128 -10.00 -0.07 11.12
C GLU A 128 -8.56 -0.44 10.75
N ALA A 129 -7.62 -0.02 11.60
CA ALA A 129 -6.24 -0.48 11.58
C ALA A 129 -6.13 -1.73 12.47
N TYR A 130 -5.52 -2.81 12.01
CA TYR A 130 -5.48 -4.05 12.79
C TYR A 130 -4.24 -4.92 12.52
N ARG A 131 -3.95 -5.82 13.46
CA ARG A 131 -2.88 -6.84 13.35
C ARG A 131 -3.45 -8.25 13.31
N GLY A 132 -2.66 -9.17 12.77
CA GLY A 132 -3.04 -10.58 12.65
C GLY A 132 -4.01 -10.80 11.48
N THR A 133 -4.98 -11.69 11.67
CA THR A 133 -5.91 -12.06 10.60
C THR A 133 -7.11 -11.12 10.56
N SER A 134 -7.76 -10.95 9.40
CA SER A 134 -8.97 -10.12 9.33
C SER A 134 -10.18 -10.71 10.05
N VAL A 135 -10.23 -12.04 10.20
CA VAL A 135 -11.36 -12.72 10.86
C VAL A 135 -11.23 -12.63 12.38
N ALA A 136 -10.00 -12.70 12.89
CA ALA A 136 -9.69 -12.57 14.30
C ALA A 136 -8.44 -11.70 14.45
N PRO A 137 -8.59 -10.37 14.46
CA PRO A 137 -7.49 -9.48 14.74
C PRO A 137 -6.93 -9.73 16.14
N SER A 138 -5.60 -9.74 16.27
CA SER A 138 -4.95 -9.84 17.59
C SER A 138 -4.96 -8.51 18.34
N ALA A 139 -5.07 -7.41 17.60
CA ALA A 139 -5.29 -6.06 18.09
C ALA A 139 -5.90 -5.22 16.96
N LEU A 140 -6.72 -4.23 17.29
CA LEU A 140 -7.29 -3.30 16.34
C LEU A 140 -7.49 -1.92 16.97
N ALA A 141 -7.52 -0.90 16.11
CA ALA A 141 -7.99 0.44 16.38
C ALA A 141 -9.00 0.78 15.30
N ARG A 142 -10.06 1.51 15.67
CA ARG A 142 -11.09 1.98 14.75
C ARG A 142 -11.20 3.50 14.82
N THR A 143 -11.44 4.15 13.69
CA THR A 143 -11.87 5.55 13.70
C THR A 143 -13.19 5.70 14.46
N SER A 144 -13.45 6.91 14.93
CA SER A 144 -14.73 7.27 15.53
C SER A 144 -14.96 8.76 15.37
N ASP A 145 -16.21 9.18 15.20
CA ASP A 145 -16.54 10.62 15.11
C ASP A 145 -16.45 11.33 16.47
N SER A 146 -16.37 10.57 17.56
CA SER A 146 -16.24 11.08 18.92
C SER A 146 -14.97 10.52 19.58
N GLY A 147 -14.16 11.41 20.15
CA GLY A 147 -12.95 11.04 20.89
C GLY A 147 -13.23 10.37 22.25
N PRO A 148 -12.19 9.76 22.88
CA PRO A 148 -10.81 9.66 22.41
C PRO A 148 -10.66 8.69 21.24
N PHE A 149 -9.88 9.07 20.23
CA PHE A 149 -9.63 8.23 19.06
C PHE A 149 -8.80 7.01 19.45
N ALA A 150 -9.10 5.87 18.83
CA ALA A 150 -8.41 4.61 19.11
C ALA A 150 -6.97 4.62 18.57
N SER A 151 -6.13 3.77 19.17
CA SER A 151 -4.76 3.57 18.74
C SER A 151 -4.34 2.10 18.76
N LEU A 152 -3.32 1.78 17.98
CA LEU A 152 -2.80 0.43 17.77
C LEU A 152 -1.29 0.42 18.05
N GLU A 153 -0.87 -0.37 19.05
CA GLU A 153 0.55 -0.57 19.37
C GLU A 153 1.18 -1.69 18.52
N PHE A 154 2.41 -1.49 18.02
CA PHE A 154 3.20 -2.47 17.27
C PHE A 154 4.72 -2.18 17.33
N PRO A 155 5.63 -3.18 17.21
CA PRO A 155 5.37 -4.62 17.19
C PRO A 155 4.73 -5.12 18.49
N GLY A 156 4.28 -6.39 18.50
CA GLY A 156 3.75 -7.01 19.72
C GLY A 156 4.85 -7.34 20.73
N GLY A 157 4.49 -7.89 21.88
CA GLY A 157 5.46 -8.44 22.84
C GLY A 157 6.42 -7.40 23.42
N ALA A 158 7.72 -7.65 23.29
CA ALA A 158 8.79 -6.89 23.92
C ALA A 158 9.22 -5.62 23.16
N GLY A 159 8.68 -5.35 21.97
CA GLY A 159 9.09 -4.23 21.12
C GLY A 159 10.04 -4.64 20.00
N ILE A 160 10.66 -3.66 19.36
CA ILE A 160 11.58 -3.83 18.22
C ILE A 160 12.81 -4.65 18.64
N SER A 161 13.23 -5.61 17.80
CA SER A 161 14.42 -6.42 18.04
C SER A 161 15.17 -6.74 16.74
N TYR A 162 16.15 -5.92 16.39
CA TYR A 162 16.98 -6.09 15.20
C TYR A 162 17.79 -7.39 15.19
N ALA A 163 18.21 -7.88 16.37
CA ALA A 163 18.96 -9.13 16.47
C ALA A 163 18.16 -10.37 16.05
N SER A 164 16.84 -10.36 16.22
CA SER A 164 15.95 -11.47 15.84
C SER A 164 15.25 -11.24 14.50
N GLU A 165 15.07 -9.99 14.11
CA GLU A 165 14.30 -9.59 12.92
C GLU A 165 15.21 -9.31 11.71
N GLY A 166 16.53 -9.15 11.90
CA GLY A 166 17.49 -8.95 10.81
C GLY A 166 17.50 -7.52 10.27
N SER A 167 17.98 -7.34 9.03
CA SER A 167 18.00 -6.04 8.35
C SER A 167 16.65 -5.56 7.83
N GLU A 168 15.69 -6.47 7.74
CA GLU A 168 14.34 -6.20 7.26
C GLU A 168 13.37 -6.05 8.44
N VAL A 169 13.71 -5.25 9.46
CA VAL A 169 12.76 -5.05 10.58
C VAL A 169 11.58 -4.22 10.10
N HIS A 170 10.45 -4.89 9.93
CA HIS A 170 9.19 -4.27 9.53
C HIS A 170 8.01 -4.90 10.26
N ASN A 171 6.89 -4.19 10.31
CA ASN A 171 5.66 -4.70 10.89
C ASN A 171 4.47 -4.42 9.99
N THR A 172 3.62 -5.44 9.85
CA THR A 172 2.38 -5.30 9.09
C THR A 172 1.27 -4.72 9.95
N VAL A 173 0.71 -3.60 9.49
CA VAL A 173 -0.59 -3.07 9.95
C VAL A 173 -1.56 -3.15 8.77
N ASN A 174 -2.76 -3.65 9.03
CA ASN A 174 -3.80 -3.86 8.04
C ASN A 174 -4.89 -2.78 8.19
N TYR A 175 -5.59 -2.37 7.12
CA TYR A 175 -6.49 -1.18 7.10
C TYR A 175 -7.84 -1.38 6.39
N ARG A 176 -8.83 -2.00 7.02
CA ARG A 176 -10.12 -2.26 6.33
C ARG A 176 -11.13 -1.12 6.51
N MET A 177 -12.06 -1.01 5.57
CA MET A 177 -13.22 -0.14 5.70
C MET A 177 -14.40 -0.89 6.33
N LEU A 178 -15.17 -0.19 7.15
CA LEU A 178 -16.41 -0.63 7.78
C LEU A 178 -17.52 0.30 7.31
N GLY A 179 -18.27 -0.06 6.27
CA GLY A 179 -19.25 0.83 5.63
C GLY A 179 -20.38 1.34 6.55
N ASP A 180 -20.76 0.55 7.55
CA ASP A 180 -21.74 0.90 8.61
C ASP A 180 -21.09 1.10 9.99
N GLY A 181 -19.77 1.20 10.02
CA GLY A 181 -18.97 1.44 11.23
C GLY A 181 -18.73 0.20 12.08
N ASN A 182 -19.34 -0.94 11.73
CA ASN A 182 -19.32 -2.15 12.55
C ASN A 182 -18.90 -3.39 11.77
N SER A 183 -19.37 -3.54 10.53
CA SER A 183 -19.17 -4.70 9.67
C SER A 183 -18.26 -4.37 8.50
N ASP A 184 -17.24 -5.20 8.30
CA ASP A 184 -16.28 -5.08 7.18
C ASP A 184 -16.83 -5.58 5.84
N THR A 185 -18.02 -6.16 5.84
CA THR A 185 -18.74 -6.62 4.64
C THR A 185 -19.92 -5.72 4.29
N SER A 186 -20.19 -4.69 5.11
CA SER A 186 -21.24 -3.72 4.84
C SER A 186 -20.93 -2.91 3.58
N PHE A 187 -22.00 -2.34 3.00
CA PHE A 187 -21.86 -1.49 1.83
C PHE A 187 -21.06 -0.23 2.17
N LEU A 188 -19.96 -0.01 1.45
CA LEU A 188 -19.22 1.25 1.43
C LEU A 188 -19.63 2.02 0.17
N PRO A 189 -20.00 3.31 0.24
CA PRO A 189 -20.22 4.16 -0.94
C PRO A 189 -18.96 4.28 -1.83
N ASP A 190 -19.12 4.70 -3.09
CA ASP A 190 -17.98 5.07 -3.94
C ASP A 190 -17.48 6.46 -3.52
N GLY A 191 -16.17 6.72 -3.59
CA GLY A 191 -15.62 8.01 -3.20
C GLY A 191 -14.15 8.01 -2.80
N ILE A 192 -13.70 9.17 -2.32
CA ILE A 192 -12.38 9.40 -1.73
C ILE A 192 -12.56 9.52 -0.22
N TYR A 193 -11.79 8.77 0.54
CA TYR A 193 -11.79 8.81 1.99
C TYR A 193 -10.44 9.30 2.50
N LEU A 194 -10.43 10.03 3.61
CA LEU A 194 -9.22 10.50 4.27
C LEU A 194 -9.14 9.88 5.66
N LEU A 195 -8.06 9.14 5.89
CA LEU A 195 -7.70 8.55 7.18
C LEU A 195 -6.53 9.33 7.77
N SER A 196 -6.78 10.08 8.84
CA SER A 196 -5.78 10.93 9.50
C SER A 196 -5.12 10.20 10.67
N MET A 197 -3.79 10.12 10.66
CA MET A 197 -3.02 9.30 11.61
C MET A 197 -1.79 10.03 12.14
N GLN A 198 -1.25 9.53 13.25
CA GLN A 198 0.04 9.91 13.81
C GLN A 198 0.74 8.69 14.39
N LEU A 199 2.06 8.60 14.20
CA LEU A 199 2.90 7.61 14.87
C LEU A 199 3.54 8.24 16.11
N SER A 200 3.47 7.56 17.24
CA SER A 200 4.28 7.88 18.42
C SER A 200 5.11 6.67 18.85
N SER A 201 6.10 6.89 19.73
CA SER A 201 6.96 5.84 20.28
C SER A 201 6.72 5.67 21.77
N SER A 202 6.91 4.45 22.28
CA SER A 202 7.01 4.20 23.72
C SER A 202 8.29 4.77 24.34
N ASP A 203 9.31 5.04 23.51
CA ASP A 203 10.51 5.76 23.93
C ASP A 203 10.22 7.27 23.98
N GLN A 204 10.27 7.83 25.19
CA GLN A 204 9.95 9.24 25.46
C GLN A 204 10.98 10.24 24.88
N SER A 205 12.16 9.77 24.48
CA SER A 205 13.16 10.60 23.79
C SER A 205 12.83 10.83 22.33
N ILE A 206 11.85 10.10 21.78
CA ILE A 206 11.45 10.19 20.38
C ILE A 206 10.07 10.86 20.29
N ALA A 207 10.06 12.05 19.70
CA ALA A 207 8.84 12.77 19.41
C ALA A 207 7.98 12.06 18.36
N ALA A 208 6.66 12.22 18.49
CA ALA A 208 5.70 11.72 17.52
C ALA A 208 5.90 12.34 16.14
N SER A 209 5.43 11.63 15.11
CA SER A 209 5.45 12.11 13.74
C SER A 209 4.56 13.34 13.58
N ASP A 210 4.76 14.09 12.49
CA ASP A 210 3.69 14.95 11.99
C ASP A 210 2.47 14.08 11.62
N PRO A 211 1.27 14.65 11.60
CA PRO A 211 0.11 14.01 10.97
C PRO A 211 0.46 13.50 9.57
N PHE A 212 0.03 12.28 9.28
CA PHE A 212 0.09 11.71 7.95
C PHE A 212 -1.25 11.08 7.60
N TYR A 213 -1.49 10.88 6.32
CA TYR A 213 -2.81 10.64 5.78
C TYR A 213 -2.80 9.52 4.75
N PHE A 214 -3.79 8.64 4.82
CA PHE A 214 -4.16 7.80 3.68
C PHE A 214 -5.34 8.43 2.97
N MET A 215 -5.15 8.70 1.68
CA MET A 215 -6.21 9.10 0.78
C MET A 215 -6.66 7.85 0.00
N LEU A 216 -7.77 7.26 0.45
CA LEU A 216 -8.26 5.96 0.00
C LEU A 216 -9.32 6.17 -1.08
N THR A 217 -9.09 5.63 -2.28
CA THR A 217 -9.98 5.84 -3.44
C THR A 217 -10.75 4.56 -3.78
N LYS A 218 -12.08 4.60 -3.75
CA LYS A 218 -12.93 3.49 -4.20
C LYS A 218 -13.57 3.83 -5.54
N ASN A 219 -13.31 2.99 -6.55
CA ASN A 219 -13.81 3.13 -7.91
C ASN A 219 -13.38 4.45 -8.60
N GLY A 220 -12.12 4.86 -8.41
CA GLY A 220 -11.46 5.90 -9.22
C GLY A 220 -12.20 7.24 -9.22
N ALA A 221 -12.02 8.03 -8.17
CA ALA A 221 -12.68 9.31 -8.08
C ALA A 221 -12.07 10.32 -9.05
N SER A 222 -12.91 10.89 -9.92
CA SER A 222 -12.54 11.98 -10.85
C SER A 222 -11.95 13.20 -10.15
N ASP A 223 -12.23 13.35 -8.86
CA ASP A 223 -11.93 14.56 -8.09
C ASP A 223 -10.64 14.40 -7.26
N LEU A 224 -9.82 13.39 -7.56
CA LEU A 224 -8.62 13.09 -6.76
C LEU A 224 -7.64 14.26 -6.70
N GLU A 225 -7.40 14.94 -7.82
CA GLU A 225 -6.50 16.09 -7.85
C GLU A 225 -7.00 17.24 -6.96
N GLU A 226 -8.31 17.51 -6.98
CA GLU A 226 -8.94 18.54 -6.16
C GLU A 226 -8.92 18.16 -4.67
N ALA A 227 -9.18 16.89 -4.35
CA ALA A 227 -9.11 16.38 -2.99
C ALA A 227 -7.68 16.46 -2.40
N ILE A 228 -6.65 16.17 -3.21
CA ILE A 228 -5.24 16.35 -2.81
C ILE A 228 -4.94 17.83 -2.58
N ALA A 229 -5.35 18.70 -3.52
CA ALA A 229 -5.10 20.15 -3.44
C ALA A 229 -5.79 20.83 -2.25
N TRP A 230 -6.85 20.21 -1.69
CA TRP A 230 -7.52 20.71 -0.49
C TRP A 230 -6.67 20.57 0.78
N LEU A 231 -5.78 19.57 0.84
CA LEU A 231 -4.88 19.42 1.98
C LEU A 231 -3.84 20.54 1.97
N PRO A 232 -3.57 21.21 3.11
CA PRO A 232 -2.56 22.27 3.21
C PRO A 232 -1.14 21.67 3.28
N ILE A 233 -0.82 20.74 2.38
CA ILE A 233 0.40 19.94 2.34
C ILE A 233 1.10 20.19 1.01
N ASP A 234 2.43 20.34 1.05
CA ASP A 234 3.23 20.47 -0.16
C ASP A 234 3.10 19.22 -1.05
N SER A 235 2.87 19.42 -2.35
CA SER A 235 2.74 18.32 -3.32
C SER A 235 3.92 17.34 -3.32
N SER A 236 5.13 17.79 -2.95
CA SER A 236 6.31 16.94 -2.82
C SER A 236 6.21 15.93 -1.67
N LEU A 237 5.33 16.15 -0.69
CA LEU A 237 5.05 15.23 0.41
C LEU A 237 3.92 14.24 0.09
N VAL A 238 3.35 14.32 -1.12
CA VAL A 238 2.33 13.38 -1.62
C VAL A 238 3.02 12.26 -2.39
N GLN A 239 2.58 11.03 -2.17
CA GLN A 239 2.91 9.87 -2.99
C GLN A 239 1.61 9.29 -3.55
N VAL A 240 1.48 9.35 -4.87
CA VAL A 240 0.39 8.71 -5.59
C VAL A 240 0.82 7.31 -5.98
N ILE A 241 0.21 6.31 -5.37
CA ILE A 241 0.49 4.93 -5.74
C ILE A 241 -0.38 4.56 -6.92
N VAL A 242 0.26 4.48 -8.08
CA VAL A 242 -0.38 3.99 -9.29
C VAL A 242 -0.21 2.47 -9.29
N PRO A 243 -1.30 1.68 -9.26
CA PRO A 243 -1.19 0.24 -9.41
C PRO A 243 -0.40 -0.04 -10.68
N GLU A 244 0.70 -0.80 -10.57
CA GLU A 244 1.39 -1.25 -11.77
C GLU A 244 0.37 -1.94 -12.69
N PRO A 245 0.37 -1.66 -14.00
CA PRO A 245 -0.52 -2.33 -14.93
C PRO A 245 -0.19 -3.82 -14.88
N SER A 246 -1.02 -4.60 -14.18
CA SER A 246 -0.85 -6.05 -14.12
C SER A 246 -0.71 -6.60 -15.55
N MET A 247 0.34 -7.39 -15.79
CA MET A 247 0.76 -7.87 -17.11
C MET A 247 -0.32 -8.65 -17.89
N LEU A 248 -1.48 -8.92 -17.28
CA LEU A 248 -2.67 -9.45 -17.95
C LEU A 248 -3.15 -8.58 -19.12
N SER A 249 -2.84 -7.28 -19.11
CA SER A 249 -3.19 -6.36 -20.20
C SER A 249 -2.38 -6.60 -21.48
N ILE A 250 -1.17 -7.17 -21.37
CA ILE A 250 -0.27 -7.39 -22.52
C ILE A 250 -0.62 -8.71 -23.25
N SER A 251 -1.27 -9.67 -22.57
CA SER A 251 -1.67 -10.94 -23.20
C SER A 251 -2.74 -10.77 -24.28
N VAL A 252 -3.59 -9.73 -24.19
CA VAL A 252 -4.68 -9.49 -25.16
C VAL A 252 -4.15 -8.95 -26.49
N VAL A 253 -3.08 -8.14 -26.48
CA VAL A 253 -2.43 -7.67 -27.72
C VAL A 253 -1.63 -8.80 -28.39
N GLY A 254 -1.02 -9.69 -27.61
CA GLY A 254 -0.34 -10.88 -28.11
C GLY A 254 -1.28 -11.86 -28.83
N LEU A 255 -2.50 -12.08 -28.31
CA LEU A 255 -3.46 -13.00 -28.92
C LEU A 255 -4.06 -12.48 -30.23
N LEU A 256 -4.33 -11.17 -30.32
CA LEU A 256 -4.82 -10.54 -31.56
C LEU A 256 -3.78 -10.60 -32.70
N SER A 257 -2.49 -10.55 -32.36
CA SER A 257 -1.39 -10.65 -33.34
C SER A 257 -1.30 -12.04 -34.00
N LEU A 258 -1.66 -13.11 -33.28
CA LEU A 258 -1.67 -14.49 -33.79
C LEU A 258 -2.86 -14.77 -34.73
N ILE A 259 -4.00 -14.10 -34.52
CA ILE A 259 -5.19 -14.26 -35.38
C ILE A 259 -4.94 -13.60 -36.75
N VAL A 260 -4.32 -12.42 -36.78
CA VAL A 260 -4.01 -11.71 -38.05
C VAL A 260 -2.98 -12.47 -38.90
N LEU A 261 -2.00 -13.13 -38.27
CA LEU A 261 -1.03 -13.96 -38.99
C LEU A 261 -1.65 -15.28 -39.52
N GLY A 262 -2.65 -15.82 -38.82
CA GLY A 262 -3.41 -16.99 -39.27
C GLY A 262 -4.25 -16.73 -40.52
N ASP A 263 -4.87 -15.55 -40.64
CA ASP A 263 -5.70 -15.20 -41.80
C ASP A 263 -4.87 -14.84 -43.04
N LEU A 264 -3.71 -14.20 -42.86
CA LEU A 264 -2.79 -13.93 -43.98
C LEU A 264 -2.23 -15.23 -44.60
N SER A 265 -1.96 -16.25 -43.77
CA SER A 265 -1.54 -17.59 -44.22
C SER A 265 -2.62 -18.29 -45.07
N ARG A 266 -3.91 -18.14 -44.73
CA ARG A 266 -5.02 -18.77 -45.46
C ARG A 266 -5.36 -18.09 -46.77
N SER A 267 -5.15 -16.78 -46.90
CA SER A 267 -5.44 -16.07 -48.17
C SER A 267 -4.50 -16.46 -49.32
N SER A 268 -3.28 -16.92 -49.02
CA SER A 268 -2.30 -17.33 -50.04
C SER A 268 -2.59 -18.69 -50.72
N ARG A 269 -3.52 -19.50 -50.20
CA ARG A 269 -3.86 -20.82 -50.77
C ARG A 269 -5.01 -20.82 -51.80
N ARG A 270 -5.59 -19.67 -52.12
CA ARG A 270 -6.75 -19.56 -53.04
C ARG A 270 -6.44 -19.01 -54.44
N GLN A 271 -5.19 -19.06 -54.86
CA GLN A 271 -4.83 -18.77 -56.26
C GLN A 271 -3.91 -19.84 -56.81
N MET A 272 -4.46 -20.97 -57.23
CA MET A 272 -3.94 -21.70 -58.38
C MET A 272 -5.13 -22.24 -59.19
N PRO A 273 -5.20 -21.96 -60.51
CA PRO A 273 -6.16 -22.59 -61.42
C PRO A 273 -5.81 -24.07 -61.67
#